data_AF-A0A957UPU0-F1
#
_entry.id   AF-A0A957UPU0-F1
#
_cell.length_a   1.000
_cell.length_b   1.000
_cell.length_c   1.000
_cell.angle_alpha   90.00
_cell.angle_beta   90.00
_cell.angle_gamma   90.00
#
_symmetry.space_group_name_H-M   'P 1'
#
loop_
_entity.id
_entity.type
_entity.pdbx_description
1 polymer ?
#
loop_
_entity_poly.entity_id
_entity_poly.type
_entity_poly.pdbx_seq_one_letter_code
_entity_poly.pdbx_strand_id
1 'polypeptide(L)'
;RNLHYNLVDAQREYPDALAIGIDERTVIAVDGNWFSVHGESYVVMIDAEPQSTQQECFYFLKDGDGYDLKGRFPMRKQRATEPFAQCRRREPVEGQE
;
A
#
# COMPACT_ATOMS: atom_id res chain seq x y z
N ARG A 1 -10.26 -3.96 -17.23
CA ARG A 1 -10.55 -4.07 -15.77
C ARG A 1 -9.48 -3.25 -15.06
N ASN A 2 -9.87 -2.23 -14.32
CA ASN A 2 -8.91 -1.26 -13.76
C ASN A 2 -8.55 -1.66 -12.32
N LEU A 3 -7.25 -1.91 -12.07
CA LEU A 3 -6.76 -2.42 -10.78
C LEU A 3 -7.06 -1.47 -9.61
N HIS A 4 -7.05 -0.16 -9.86
CA HIS A 4 -7.31 0.87 -8.85
C HIS A 4 -8.73 0.83 -8.26
N TYR A 5 -9.75 0.49 -9.06
CA TYR A 5 -11.12 0.39 -8.55
C TYR A 5 -11.28 -0.84 -7.65
N ASN A 6 -10.69 -1.97 -8.06
CA ASN A 6 -10.73 -3.19 -7.26
C ASN A 6 -10.05 -3.01 -5.89
N LEU A 7 -9.01 -2.17 -5.81
CA LEU A 7 -8.22 -1.96 -4.59
C LEU A 7 -8.99 -1.16 -3.53
N VAL A 8 -9.72 -0.12 -3.95
CA VAL A 8 -10.57 0.68 -3.05
C VAL A 8 -11.74 -0.17 -2.53
N ASP A 9 -12.34 -0.98 -3.39
CA ASP A 9 -13.43 -1.88 -2.99
C ASP A 9 -12.92 -2.95 -2.02
N ALA A 10 -11.74 -3.53 -2.28
CA ALA A 10 -11.10 -4.46 -1.35
C ALA A 10 -10.79 -3.82 0.02
N GLN A 11 -10.33 -2.56 0.05
CA GLN A 11 -10.09 -1.85 1.31
C GLN A 11 -11.39 -1.60 2.08
N ARG A 12 -12.50 -1.36 1.39
CA ARG A 12 -13.82 -1.18 2.02
C ARG A 12 -14.36 -2.49 2.58
N GLU A 13 -14.17 -3.59 1.88
CA GLU A 13 -14.58 -4.92 2.31
C GLU A 13 -13.73 -5.43 3.48
N TYR A 14 -12.43 -5.11 3.48
CA TYR A 14 -11.46 -5.53 4.50
C TYR A 14 -10.74 -4.31 5.11
N PRO A 15 -11.41 -3.54 5.99
CA PRO A 15 -10.93 -2.25 6.48
C PRO A 15 -9.63 -2.30 7.29
N ASP A 16 -9.30 -3.45 7.89
CA ASP A 16 -8.09 -3.63 8.70
C ASP A 16 -6.94 -4.28 7.91
N ALA A 17 -7.24 -4.75 6.70
CA ALA A 17 -6.25 -5.34 5.80
C ALA A 17 -5.41 -4.27 5.12
N LEU A 18 -4.18 -4.64 4.79
CA LEU A 18 -3.34 -3.91 3.85
C LEU A 18 -3.74 -4.34 2.44
N ALA A 19 -4.43 -3.48 1.69
CA ALA A 19 -4.81 -3.81 0.33
C ALA A 19 -3.61 -3.63 -0.61
N ILE A 20 -3.33 -4.64 -1.43
CA ILE A 20 -2.17 -4.67 -2.34
C ILE A 20 -2.63 -5.06 -3.74
N GLY A 21 -2.28 -4.23 -4.72
CA GLY A 21 -2.44 -4.51 -6.14
C GLY A 21 -1.07 -4.59 -6.80
N ILE A 22 -0.82 -5.69 -7.50
CA ILE A 22 0.44 -5.95 -8.19
C ILE A 22 0.15 -5.87 -9.68
N ASP A 23 0.88 -5.01 -10.38
CA ASP A 23 0.78 -4.90 -11.83
C ASP A 23 1.58 -6.01 -12.53
N GLU A 24 1.33 -6.21 -13.83
CA GLU A 24 2.01 -7.23 -14.62
C GLU A 24 3.55 -7.08 -14.59
N ARG A 25 4.26 -8.20 -14.75
CA ARG A 25 5.74 -8.27 -14.69
C ARG A 25 6.35 -7.68 -13.42
N THR A 26 5.58 -7.69 -12.33
CA THR A 26 6.01 -7.24 -11.00
C THR A 26 5.76 -8.34 -9.99
N VAL A 27 6.68 -8.52 -9.05
CA VAL A 27 6.57 -9.51 -7.98
C VAL A 27 6.88 -8.87 -6.63
N ILE A 28 6.33 -9.49 -5.60
CA ILE A 28 6.62 -9.14 -4.22
C ILE A 28 7.31 -10.33 -3.57
N ALA A 29 8.46 -10.08 -2.95
CA ALA A 29 9.16 -11.06 -2.15
C ALA A 29 9.00 -10.68 -0.68
N VAL A 30 8.43 -11.61 0.10
CA VAL A 30 8.21 -11.43 1.53
C VAL A 30 9.15 -12.34 2.29
N ASP A 31 9.94 -11.74 3.19
CA ASP A 31 10.84 -12.44 4.12
C ASP A 31 10.62 -11.91 5.54
N GLY A 32 10.09 -12.76 6.42
CA GLY A 32 9.65 -12.35 7.76
C GLY A 32 8.60 -11.22 7.70
N ASN A 33 8.92 -10.08 8.31
CA ASN A 33 8.06 -8.88 8.28
C ASN A 33 8.45 -7.89 7.18
N TRP A 34 9.39 -8.26 6.31
CA TRP A 34 9.86 -7.39 5.26
C TRP A 34 9.29 -7.79 3.90
N PHE A 35 8.76 -6.80 3.20
CA PHE A 35 8.28 -6.90 1.84
C PHE A 35 9.21 -6.12 0.91
N SER A 36 9.53 -6.71 -0.25
CA SER A 36 10.34 -6.06 -1.29
C SER A 36 9.72 -6.22 -2.68
N VAL A 37 9.75 -5.14 -3.46
CA VAL A 37 9.24 -5.13 -4.84
C VAL A 37 10.37 -5.39 -5.82
N HIS A 38 10.11 -6.28 -6.78
CA HIS A 38 10.99 -6.54 -7.91
C HIS A 38 10.19 -6.55 -9.21
N GLY A 39 10.71 -5.96 -10.28
CA GLY A 39 10.12 -6.06 -11.61
C GLY A 39 10.03 -4.73 -12.38
N GLU A 40 9.26 -4.73 -13.46
CA GLU A 40 9.27 -3.64 -14.44
C GLU A 40 8.18 -2.57 -14.21
N SER A 41 7.17 -2.87 -13.39
CA SER A 41 6.05 -1.97 -13.12
C SER A 41 5.95 -1.66 -11.62
N TYR A 42 4.73 -1.46 -11.12
CA TYR A 42 4.46 -0.96 -9.79
C TYR A 42 3.65 -1.92 -8.94
N VAL A 43 3.83 -1.79 -7.63
CA VAL A 43 2.89 -2.26 -6.63
C VAL A 43 2.17 -1.05 -6.05
N VAL A 44 0.85 -1.16 -6.00
CA VAL A 44 -0.04 -0.15 -5.43
C VAL A 44 -0.57 -0.67 -4.12
N MET A 45 -0.53 0.16 -3.07
CA MET A 45 -0.98 -0.24 -1.74
C MET A 45 -1.91 0.81 -1.14
N ILE A 46 -2.93 0.34 -0.43
CA ILE A 46 -3.72 1.17 0.51
C ILE A 46 -3.48 0.62 1.91
N ASP A 47 -3.02 1.49 2.79
CA ASP A 47 -2.92 1.22 4.22
C ASP A 47 -3.89 2.13 4.96
N ALA A 48 -4.93 1.54 5.55
CA ALA A 48 -5.97 2.27 6.26
C ALA A 48 -5.51 2.89 7.59
N GLU A 49 -4.38 2.43 8.15
CA GLU A 49 -3.86 3.00 9.39
C GLU A 49 -2.33 2.78 9.54
N PRO A 50 -1.51 3.42 8.68
CA PRO A 50 -0.07 3.32 8.81
C PRO A 50 0.33 3.91 10.16
N GLN A 51 1.11 3.14 10.92
CA GLN A 51 1.58 3.53 12.26
C GLN A 51 0.45 4.01 13.20
N SER A 52 -0.78 3.53 13.03
CA SER A 52 -1.97 3.93 13.82
C SER A 52 -2.25 5.44 13.83
N THR A 53 -2.04 6.10 12.69
CA THR A 53 -2.15 7.56 12.57
C THR A 53 -3.58 8.08 12.30
N GLN A 54 -4.59 7.20 12.22
CA GLN A 54 -5.94 7.51 11.71
C GLN A 54 -5.95 8.13 10.29
N GLN A 55 -4.88 7.92 9.53
CA GLN A 55 -4.76 8.32 8.15
C GLN A 55 -4.84 7.09 7.26
N GLU A 56 -5.46 7.23 6.10
CA GLU A 56 -5.33 6.26 5.03
C GLU A 56 -4.25 6.76 4.08
N CYS A 57 -3.25 5.93 3.79
CA CYS A 57 -2.19 6.28 2.86
C CYS A 57 -2.22 5.36 1.65
N PHE A 58 -2.08 5.98 0.48
CA PHE A 58 -1.92 5.34 -0.80
C PHE A 58 -0.45 5.38 -1.20
N TYR A 59 0.14 4.22 -1.52
CA TYR A 59 1.55 4.11 -1.89
C TYR A 59 1.72 3.55 -3.31
N PHE A 60 2.73 4.08 -4.00
CA PHE A 60 3.22 3.53 -5.25
C PHE A 60 4.68 3.07 -5.04
N LEU A 61 4.88 1.76 -5.04
CA LEU A 61 6.17 1.13 -4.85
C LEU A 61 6.67 0.63 -6.21
N LYS A 62 7.95 0.88 -6.49
CA LYS A 62 8.65 0.41 -7.69
C LYS A 62 9.75 -0.58 -7.31
N ASP A 63 10.42 -1.13 -8.32
CA ASP A 63 11.60 -1.98 -8.13
C ASP A 63 12.59 -1.41 -7.10
N GLY A 64 12.94 -2.26 -6.13
CA GLY A 64 13.85 -1.92 -5.04
C GLY A 64 13.21 -1.25 -3.84
N ASP A 65 11.96 -0.76 -3.93
CA ASP A 65 11.20 -0.30 -2.77
C ASP A 65 10.78 -1.47 -1.87
N GLY A 66 10.45 -1.17 -0.62
CA GLY A 66 10.01 -2.17 0.34
C GLY A 66 9.04 -1.61 1.37
N TYR A 67 8.57 -2.50 2.23
CA TYR A 67 7.58 -2.18 3.25
C TYR A 67 7.79 -3.08 4.48
N ASP A 68 7.84 -2.47 5.66
CA ASP A 68 7.81 -3.19 6.94
C ASP A 68 6.35 -3.49 7.30
N LEU A 69 5.97 -4.76 7.19
CA LEU A 69 4.63 -5.27 7.48
C LEU A 69 4.26 -5.15 8.96
N LYS A 70 5.24 -5.16 9.87
CA LYS A 70 5.01 -5.05 11.31
C LYS A 70 4.90 -3.60 11.73
N GLY A 71 5.84 -2.76 11.31
CA GLY A 71 5.86 -1.33 11.61
C GLY A 71 4.88 -0.50 10.78
N ARG A 72 4.30 -1.10 9.72
CA ARG A 72 3.50 -0.42 8.70
C ARG A 72 4.22 0.79 8.12
N PHE A 73 5.46 0.55 7.67
CA PHE A 73 6.36 1.61 7.23
C PHE A 73 6.95 1.33 5.84
N PRO A 74 6.67 2.17 4.84
CA PRO A 74 7.21 1.99 3.49
C PRO A 74 8.64 2.57 3.40
N MET A 75 9.53 1.94 2.63
CA MET A 75 10.88 2.43 2.39
C MET A 75 11.20 2.50 0.90
N ARG A 76 11.69 3.67 0.49
CA ARG A 76 12.14 3.97 -0.87
C ARG A 76 13.66 3.96 -0.89
N LYS A 77 14.30 3.07 -1.66
CA LYS A 77 15.78 2.96 -1.70
C LYS A 77 16.46 4.14 -2.39
N GLN A 78 15.77 4.81 -3.32
CA GLN A 78 16.33 5.89 -4.12
C GLN A 78 15.67 7.23 -3.79
N ARG A 79 16.44 8.33 -3.85
CA ARG A 79 15.84 9.67 -3.86
C ARG A 79 15.07 9.86 -5.16
N ALA A 80 13.75 9.74 -5.09
CA ALA A 80 12.84 10.06 -6.18
C ALA A 80 12.31 11.48 -6.02
N THR A 81 12.07 12.18 -7.14
CA THR A 81 11.40 13.48 -7.17
C THR A 81 9.88 13.35 -7.09
N GLU A 82 9.36 12.14 -7.26
CA GLU A 82 7.93 11.85 -7.27
C GLU A 82 7.40 11.58 -5.85
N PRO A 83 6.17 12.01 -5.52
CA PRO A 83 5.53 11.71 -4.25
C PRO A 83 5.50 10.20 -3.98
N PHE A 84 5.94 9.79 -2.79
CA PHE A 84 5.95 8.38 -2.38
C PHE A 84 4.57 7.90 -1.91
N ALA A 85 3.88 8.77 -1.18
CA ALA A 85 2.64 8.47 -0.51
C ALA A 85 1.66 9.63 -0.70
N GLN A 86 0.39 9.29 -0.84
CA GLN A 86 -0.72 10.23 -0.73
C GLN A 86 -1.55 9.82 0.48
N CYS A 87 -1.40 10.57 1.56
CA CYS A 87 -2.11 10.31 2.80
C CYS A 87 -3.29 11.27 2.95
N ARG A 88 -4.43 10.73 3.38
CA ARG A 88 -5.63 11.50 3.71
C ARG A 88 -6.14 11.09 5.07
N ARG A 89 -6.83 12.00 5.76
CA ARG A 89 -7.54 11.64 7.00
C ARG A 89 -8.58 10.58 6.65
N ARG A 90 -8.60 9.49 7.43
CA ARG A 90 -9.63 8.47 7.28
C ARG A 90 -10.96 9.06 7.74
N GLU A 91 -11.99 9.00 6.88
CA GLU A 91 -13.35 9.30 7.33
C GLU A 91 -13.82 8.17 8.24
N PRO A 92 -14.54 8.48 9.34
CA PRO A 92 -15.16 7.44 10.14
C PRO A 92 -16.04 6.59 9.24
N VAL A 93 -15.86 5.27 9.30
CA VAL A 93 -16.82 4.36 8.66
C VAL A 93 -18.10 4.47 9.50
N GLU A 94 -19.07 5.24 9.03
CA GLU A 94 -20.39 5.28 9.66
C GLU A 94 -20.97 3.86 9.69
N GLY A 95 -21.60 3.53 10.83
CA GLY A 95 -21.84 2.16 11.28
C GLY A 95 -22.36 1.20 10.22
N GLN A 96 -21.66 0.07 10.10
CA GLN A 96 -22.29 -1.19 9.73
C GLN A 96 -22.71 -1.85 11.05
N GLU A 97 -23.96 -1.59 11.46
CA GLU A 97 -24.69 -2.47 12.41
C GLU A 97 -24.99 -3.83 11.78
#